data_AF-A0A832S664-F1
#
_entry.id   AF-A0A832S664-F1
#
_cell.length_a   1.000
_cell.length_b   1.000
_cell.length_c   1.000
_cell.angle_alpha   90.00
_cell.angle_beta   90.00
_cell.angle_gamma   90.00
#
_symmetry.space_group_name_H-M   'P 1'
#
loop_
_entity.id
_entity.type
_entity.pdbx_description
1 polymer ?
#
loop_
_entity_poly.entity_id
_entity_poly.type
_entity_poly.pdbx_seq_one_letter_code
_entity_poly.pdbx_strand_id
1 'polypeptide(L)'
;MEGIAVGKCIRLLSRIGDEALDRFWRDISAGKYPIIDLEGNMGYSLSDHDGLLFVRNDFKTSTYEEYEFVFGNLFLPDTVQELLSGDKVLLLMVYGKKTRNLLLSELDADTRYMLDLPHGLYSFFALVLDAGARDLLDSRIYAVGFPCKGNMNHPELEKFYLEHPANIREFIDPTPIDINRGGPFYLNLIMVDAESIPDCPTIFSEFMQEDEPSPPI
;
A
#
# COMPACT_ATOMS: atom_id res chain seq x y z
N MET A 1 -21.43 12.45 4.68
CA MET A 1 -20.06 12.85 4.30
C MET A 1 -19.75 12.13 3.00
N GLU A 2 -19.37 12.82 1.93
CA GLU A 2 -18.99 12.14 0.68
C GLU A 2 -17.73 11.30 0.95
N GLY A 3 -17.78 10.00 0.66
CA GLY A 3 -16.64 9.11 0.86
C GLY A 3 -15.45 9.48 -0.03
N ILE A 4 -14.24 9.10 0.37
CA ILE A 4 -13.03 9.34 -0.41
C ILE A 4 -12.92 8.23 -1.46
N ALA A 5 -13.24 8.55 -2.72
CA ALA A 5 -13.07 7.60 -3.82
C ALA A 5 -11.59 7.48 -4.24
N VAL A 6 -11.16 6.27 -4.58
CA VAL A 6 -9.77 5.98 -4.98
C VAL A 6 -9.31 6.85 -6.13
N GLY A 7 -10.09 6.96 -7.22
CA GLY A 7 -9.71 7.72 -8.41
C GLY A 7 -9.61 9.24 -8.16
N LYS A 8 -10.32 9.76 -7.15
CA LYS A 8 -10.20 11.17 -6.73
C LYS A 8 -8.97 11.41 -5.87
N CYS A 9 -8.57 10.40 -5.10
CA CYS A 9 -7.48 10.48 -4.13
C CYS A 9 -6.11 10.15 -4.76
N ILE A 10 -6.06 9.09 -5.58
CA ILE A 10 -4.84 8.50 -6.14
C ILE A 10 -4.89 8.60 -7.67
N ARG A 11 -4.65 9.80 -8.19
CA ARG A 11 -4.71 10.09 -9.64
C ARG A 11 -3.79 9.23 -10.50
N LEU A 12 -2.73 8.65 -9.95
CA LEU A 12 -1.82 7.79 -10.70
C LEU A 12 -2.50 6.49 -11.17
N LEU A 13 -3.46 5.97 -10.41
CA LEU A 13 -4.18 4.76 -10.79
C LEU A 13 -4.96 4.93 -12.08
N SER A 14 -5.47 6.13 -12.37
CA SER A 14 -6.14 6.41 -13.65
C SER A 14 -5.21 6.43 -14.86
N ARG A 15 -3.89 6.24 -14.68
CA ARG A 15 -2.94 6.06 -15.79
C ARG A 15 -2.85 4.59 -16.24
N ILE A 16 -3.25 3.66 -15.39
CA ILE A 16 -3.35 2.24 -15.74
C ILE A 16 -4.57 2.08 -16.65
N GLY A 17 -4.44 1.32 -17.73
CA GLY A 17 -5.55 1.11 -18.66
C GLY A 17 -6.75 0.42 -17.99
N ASP A 18 -7.96 0.88 -18.31
CA ASP A 18 -9.21 0.39 -17.71
C ASP A 18 -9.34 -1.13 -17.75
N GLU A 19 -8.97 -1.77 -18.87
CA GLU A 19 -9.01 -3.24 -18.99
C GLU A 19 -8.12 -3.97 -17.99
N ALA A 20 -6.95 -3.40 -17.67
CA ALA A 20 -6.00 -3.98 -16.72
C ALA A 20 -6.49 -3.79 -15.28
N LEU A 21 -7.03 -2.61 -14.95
CA LEU A 21 -7.67 -2.33 -13.65
C LEU A 21 -8.89 -3.21 -13.42
N ASP A 22 -9.77 -3.36 -14.42
CA ASP A 22 -10.96 -4.21 -14.36
C ASP A 22 -10.59 -5.68 -14.13
N ARG A 23 -9.50 -6.13 -14.77
CA ARG A 23 -8.98 -7.47 -14.56
C ARG A 23 -8.42 -7.65 -13.15
N PHE A 24 -7.60 -6.71 -12.69
CA PHE A 24 -7.04 -6.70 -11.34
C PHE A 24 -8.14 -6.77 -10.28
N TRP A 25 -9.15 -5.90 -10.39
CA TRP A 25 -10.26 -5.84 -9.45
C TRP A 25 -11.09 -7.13 -9.44
N ARG A 26 -11.33 -7.71 -10.62
CA ARG A 26 -12.06 -8.98 -10.73
C ARG A 26 -11.30 -10.16 -10.12
N ASP A 27 -9.98 -10.20 -10.25
CA ASP A 27 -9.16 -11.26 -9.67
C ASP A 27 -9.15 -11.17 -8.13
N ILE A 28 -9.14 -9.96 -7.55
CA ILE A 28 -9.35 -9.72 -6.12
C ILE A 28 -10.71 -10.28 -5.68
N SER A 29 -11.80 -9.91 -6.37
CA SER A 29 -13.15 -10.39 -6.02
C SER A 29 -13.28 -11.92 -6.13
N ALA A 30 -12.38 -12.59 -6.84
CA ALA A 30 -12.32 -14.04 -6.95
C ALA A 30 -11.45 -14.70 -5.85
N GLY A 31 -10.94 -13.94 -4.88
CA GLY A 31 -10.08 -14.42 -3.79
C GLY A 31 -8.67 -14.78 -4.25
N LYS A 32 -8.17 -14.16 -5.32
CA LYS A 32 -6.76 -14.27 -5.74
C LYS A 32 -6.00 -13.05 -5.24
N TYR A 33 -4.68 -13.15 -5.20
CA TYR A 33 -3.80 -12.04 -4.79
C TYR A 33 -3.05 -11.46 -6.00
N PRO A 34 -3.70 -10.72 -6.91
CA PRO A 34 -3.04 -10.18 -8.08
C PRO A 34 -2.08 -9.04 -7.71
N ILE A 35 -1.11 -8.84 -8.59
CA ILE A 35 -0.19 -7.71 -8.58
C ILE A 35 -0.32 -6.98 -9.91
N ILE A 36 -0.38 -5.65 -9.92
CA ILE A 36 -0.41 -4.84 -11.15
C ILE A 36 0.59 -3.69 -11.09
N ASP A 37 1.15 -3.34 -12.25
CA ASP A 37 2.01 -2.17 -12.45
C ASP A 37 1.38 -1.01 -13.25
N LEU A 38 2.11 0.10 -13.38
CA LEU A 38 1.62 1.26 -14.16
C LEU A 38 1.47 0.98 -15.66
N GLU A 39 2.18 0.01 -16.20
CA GLU A 39 2.05 -0.41 -17.60
C GLU A 39 0.87 -1.38 -17.79
N GLY A 40 0.24 -1.83 -16.69
CA GLY A 40 -0.83 -2.82 -16.68
C GLY A 40 -0.35 -4.27 -16.76
N ASN A 41 0.94 -4.53 -16.52
CA ASN A 41 1.46 -5.89 -16.41
C ASN A 41 0.92 -6.53 -15.12
N MET A 42 0.48 -7.78 -15.21
CA MET A 42 -0.15 -8.52 -14.11
C MET A 42 0.74 -9.67 -13.63
N GLY A 43 0.89 -9.79 -12.31
CA GLY A 43 1.50 -10.92 -11.59
C GLY A 43 0.58 -11.44 -10.49
N TYR A 44 1.05 -12.39 -9.68
CA TYR A 44 0.31 -12.92 -8.53
C TYR A 44 1.23 -13.20 -7.34
N SER A 45 0.79 -12.82 -6.15
CA SER A 45 1.47 -13.13 -4.89
C SER A 45 1.39 -14.63 -4.58
N LEU A 46 2.40 -15.13 -3.87
CA LEU A 46 2.46 -16.50 -3.38
C LEU A 46 2.26 -16.49 -1.87
N SER A 47 1.21 -17.15 -1.38
CA SER A 47 1.04 -17.40 0.05
C SER A 47 1.80 -18.66 0.42
N ASP A 48 2.64 -18.59 1.46
CA ASP A 48 3.21 -19.79 2.08
C ASP A 48 2.28 -20.33 3.20
N HIS A 49 2.51 -21.58 3.58
CA HIS A 49 1.74 -22.24 4.64
C HIS A 49 2.02 -21.68 6.05
N ASP A 50 2.98 -20.75 6.21
CA ASP A 50 3.44 -20.18 7.47
C ASP A 50 2.90 -18.75 7.73
N GLY A 51 1.92 -18.31 6.93
CA GLY A 51 1.25 -17.02 7.10
C GLY A 51 2.05 -15.82 6.60
N LEU A 52 2.93 -16.04 5.61
CA LEU A 52 3.63 -15.00 4.87
C LEU A 52 3.06 -14.89 3.45
N LEU A 53 2.64 -13.69 3.07
CA LEU A 53 2.29 -13.36 1.70
C LEU A 53 3.54 -12.81 0.98
N PHE A 54 4.11 -13.62 0.09
CA PHE A 54 5.21 -13.19 -0.76
C PHE A 54 4.65 -12.43 -1.97
N VAL A 55 4.81 -11.11 -1.93
CA VAL A 55 4.46 -10.22 -3.03
C VAL A 55 5.67 -10.15 -3.96
N ARG A 56 5.68 -11.07 -4.92
CA ARG A 56 6.75 -11.18 -5.90
C ARG A 56 6.69 -10.01 -6.86
N ASN A 57 7.81 -9.35 -7.04
CA ASN A 57 7.95 -8.36 -8.08
C ASN A 57 8.22 -9.07 -9.43
N ASP A 58 7.16 -9.29 -10.21
CA ASP A 58 7.27 -9.77 -11.60
C ASP A 58 7.55 -8.63 -12.60
N PHE A 59 7.87 -7.42 -12.12
CA PHE A 59 8.23 -6.32 -13.01
C PHE A 59 9.53 -6.72 -13.70
N LYS A 60 9.54 -6.61 -15.03
CA LYS A 60 10.73 -6.82 -15.85
C LYS A 60 11.74 -5.73 -15.55
N THR A 61 12.49 -5.85 -14.47
CA THR A 61 13.72 -5.07 -14.32
C THR A 61 14.76 -5.64 -15.29
N SER A 62 15.68 -4.77 -15.69
CA SER A 62 16.86 -5.23 -16.40
C SER A 62 17.62 -6.25 -15.54
N THR A 63 18.23 -7.26 -16.17
CA THR A 63 18.93 -8.42 -15.58
C THR A 63 20.06 -8.12 -14.58
N TYR A 64 20.25 -6.87 -14.15
CA TYR A 64 21.38 -6.38 -13.36
C TYR A 64 21.00 -5.54 -12.13
N GLU A 65 19.71 -5.38 -11.81
CA GLU A 65 19.33 -4.71 -10.56
C GLU A 65 19.49 -5.67 -9.38
N GLU A 66 20.14 -5.18 -8.33
CA GLU A 66 20.21 -5.89 -7.05
C GLU A 66 18.96 -5.58 -6.24
N TYR A 67 18.55 -6.58 -5.47
CA TYR A 67 17.28 -6.63 -4.79
C TYR A 67 17.47 -6.81 -3.29
N GLU A 68 16.52 -6.28 -2.53
CA GLU A 68 16.45 -6.39 -1.08
C GLU A 68 15.04 -6.81 -0.66
N PHE A 69 14.97 -7.64 0.38
CA PHE A 69 13.70 -8.07 0.96
C PHE A 69 13.21 -7.05 1.98
N VAL A 70 11.95 -6.64 1.83
CA VAL A 70 11.22 -5.84 2.81
C VAL A 70 10.19 -6.72 3.49
N PHE A 71 10.31 -6.87 4.81
CA PHE A 71 9.38 -7.62 5.64
C PHE A 71 8.48 -6.65 6.38
N GLY A 72 7.18 -6.92 6.45
CA GLY A 72 6.27 -6.04 7.15
C GLY A 72 5.08 -6.73 7.76
N ASN A 73 4.50 -6.05 8.75
CA ASN A 73 3.24 -6.40 9.38
C ASN A 73 2.29 -5.19 9.40
N LEU A 74 1.02 -5.45 9.61
CA LEU A 74 -0.02 -4.44 9.73
C LEU A 74 -0.42 -4.31 11.21
N PHE A 75 -0.39 -3.08 11.71
CA PHE A 75 -1.03 -2.75 12.96
C PHE A 75 -2.43 -2.21 12.68
N LEU A 76 -3.44 -2.94 13.14
CA LEU A 76 -4.85 -2.67 12.93
C LEU A 76 -5.51 -2.29 14.26
N PRO A 77 -5.81 -1.01 14.51
CA PRO A 77 -6.67 -0.62 15.61
C PRO A 77 -8.03 -1.30 15.57
N ASP A 78 -8.66 -1.56 16.71
CA ASP A 78 -10.00 -2.18 16.80
C ASP A 78 -11.02 -1.50 15.88
N THR A 79 -11.01 -0.16 15.83
CA THR A 79 -11.89 0.63 14.96
C THR A 79 -11.70 0.33 13.48
N VAL A 80 -10.50 -0.06 13.05
CA VAL A 80 -10.20 -0.47 11.68
C VAL A 80 -10.43 -1.97 11.47
N GLN A 81 -10.18 -2.80 12.48
CA GLN A 81 -10.52 -4.23 12.42
C GLN A 81 -12.02 -4.44 12.20
N GLU A 82 -12.87 -3.66 12.88
CA GLU A 82 -14.32 -3.68 12.65
C GLU A 82 -14.67 -3.33 11.19
N LEU A 83 -13.93 -2.42 10.57
CA LEU A 83 -14.12 -2.04 9.16
C LEU A 83 -13.75 -3.18 8.22
N LEU A 84 -12.78 -4.03 8.54
CA LEU A 84 -12.38 -5.17 7.70
C LEU A 84 -13.43 -6.29 7.66
N SER A 85 -14.51 -6.20 8.43
CA SER A 85 -15.62 -7.16 8.34
C SER A 85 -16.46 -6.95 7.06
N GLY A 86 -16.87 -8.06 6.43
CA GLY A 86 -17.72 -8.04 5.23
C GLY A 86 -16.94 -7.92 3.91
N ASP A 87 -17.51 -7.21 2.92
CA ASP A 87 -16.94 -7.09 1.58
C ASP A 87 -15.88 -5.97 1.53
N LYS A 88 -14.74 -6.16 2.19
CA LYS A 88 -13.62 -5.21 2.15
C LYS A 88 -12.34 -5.90 1.70
N VAL A 89 -11.51 -5.16 0.98
CA VAL A 89 -10.19 -5.61 0.54
C VAL A 89 -9.14 -4.69 1.11
N LEU A 90 -8.00 -5.28 1.51
CA LEU A 90 -6.81 -4.54 1.91
C LEU A 90 -5.79 -4.56 0.77
N LEU A 91 -5.46 -3.40 0.23
CA LEU A 91 -4.45 -3.26 -0.82
C LEU A 91 -3.19 -2.60 -0.26
N LEU A 92 -2.04 -3.21 -0.49
CA LEU A 92 -0.73 -2.55 -0.43
C LEU A 92 -0.49 -1.80 -1.74
N MET A 93 -0.01 -0.57 -1.61
CA MET A 93 0.49 0.26 -2.69
C MET A 93 1.94 0.64 -2.41
N VAL A 94 2.85 0.30 -3.33
CA VAL A 94 4.26 0.67 -3.27
C VAL A 94 4.59 1.50 -4.50
N TYR A 95 5.06 2.73 -4.30
CA TYR A 95 5.45 3.62 -5.39
C TYR A 95 6.95 3.87 -5.36
N GLY A 96 7.66 3.48 -6.42
CA GLY A 96 9.06 3.78 -6.63
C GLY A 96 9.23 5.17 -7.23
N LYS A 97 9.71 6.14 -6.45
CA LYS A 97 9.84 7.55 -6.88
C LYS A 97 10.75 7.73 -8.09
N LYS A 98 11.89 7.03 -8.12
CA LYS A 98 12.89 7.18 -9.20
C LYS A 98 12.46 6.48 -10.49
N THR A 99 11.94 5.28 -10.38
CA THR A 99 11.50 4.46 -11.52
C THR A 99 10.11 4.86 -12.00
N ARG A 100 9.36 5.62 -11.19
CA ARG A 100 7.94 5.94 -11.39
C ARG A 100 7.09 4.68 -11.57
N ASN A 101 7.46 3.61 -10.90
CA ASN A 101 6.70 2.36 -10.92
C ASN A 101 5.76 2.29 -9.72
N LEU A 102 4.58 1.75 -9.93
CA LEU A 102 3.60 1.46 -8.89
C LEU A 102 3.40 -0.03 -8.81
N LEU A 103 3.38 -0.59 -7.62
CA LEU A 103 2.96 -1.96 -7.33
C LEU A 103 1.71 -1.88 -6.47
N LEU A 104 0.64 -2.53 -6.92
CA LEU A 104 -0.52 -2.82 -6.08
C LEU A 104 -0.56 -4.31 -5.81
N SER A 105 -0.76 -4.71 -4.56
CA SER A 105 -0.99 -6.09 -4.17
C SER A 105 -2.11 -6.14 -3.13
N GLU A 106 -2.99 -7.12 -3.24
CA GLU A 106 -3.83 -7.46 -2.10
C GLU A 106 -2.97 -7.99 -0.95
N LEU A 107 -3.32 -7.61 0.28
CA LEU A 107 -2.78 -8.16 1.52
C LEU A 107 -3.88 -8.90 2.26
N ASP A 108 -3.49 -9.96 2.96
CA ASP A 108 -4.31 -10.54 4.01
C ASP A 108 -3.93 -9.89 5.35
N ALA A 109 -4.93 -9.34 6.04
CA ALA A 109 -4.78 -8.60 7.30
C ALA A 109 -4.18 -9.44 8.43
N ASP A 110 -4.34 -10.78 8.38
CA ASP A 110 -3.82 -11.70 9.38
C ASP A 110 -2.39 -12.20 9.04
N THR A 111 -1.86 -11.79 7.87
CA THR A 111 -0.57 -12.27 7.36
C THR A 111 0.49 -11.18 7.34
N ARG A 112 1.73 -11.61 7.56
CA ARG A 112 2.89 -10.75 7.28
C ARG A 112 3.11 -10.70 5.79
N TYR A 113 3.68 -9.60 5.30
CA TYR A 113 4.04 -9.48 3.90
C TYR A 113 5.56 -9.46 3.73
N MET A 114 6.02 -10.02 2.61
CA MET A 114 7.40 -9.93 2.15
C MET A 114 7.40 -9.44 0.72
N LEU A 115 8.12 -8.34 0.47
CA LEU A 115 8.30 -7.75 -0.85
C LEU A 115 9.73 -7.96 -1.31
N ASP A 116 9.88 -8.28 -2.58
CA ASP A 116 11.18 -8.30 -3.27
C ASP A 116 11.31 -7.02 -4.09
N LEU A 117 12.09 -6.03 -3.62
CA LEU A 117 12.20 -4.73 -4.27
C LEU A 117 13.63 -4.46 -4.76
N PRO A 118 13.81 -3.93 -5.98
CA PRO A 118 15.12 -3.46 -6.40
C PRO A 118 15.53 -2.27 -5.54
N HIS A 119 16.81 -1.91 -5.58
CA HIS A 119 17.27 -0.70 -4.88
C HIS A 119 16.58 0.55 -5.43
N GLY A 120 16.17 1.43 -4.53
CA GLY A 120 15.41 2.61 -4.90
C GLY A 120 14.79 3.35 -3.72
N LEU A 121 14.12 4.45 -4.04
CA LEU A 121 13.39 5.26 -3.07
C LEU A 121 11.89 5.00 -3.23
N TYR A 122 11.24 4.50 -2.18
CA TYR A 122 9.88 3.99 -2.24
C TYR A 122 8.95 4.64 -1.22
N SER A 123 7.71 4.91 -1.62
CA SER A 123 6.62 5.25 -0.71
C SER A 123 5.69 4.04 -0.56
N PHE A 124 5.23 3.77 0.66
CA PHE A 124 4.38 2.62 0.99
C PHE A 124 3.08 3.09 1.63
N PHE A 125 1.96 2.51 1.19
CA PHE A 125 0.65 2.72 1.78
C PHE A 125 -0.15 1.44 1.78
N ALA A 126 -1.07 1.30 2.72
CA ALA A 126 -2.13 0.29 2.62
C ALA A 126 -3.50 0.98 2.57
N LEU A 127 -4.49 0.34 1.94
CA LEU A 127 -5.82 0.91 1.73
C LEU A 127 -6.88 -0.15 2.04
N VAL A 128 -7.81 0.16 2.94
CA VAL A 128 -9.04 -0.64 3.11
C VAL A 128 -10.09 -0.07 2.17
N LEU A 129 -10.53 -0.89 1.22
CA LEU A 129 -11.43 -0.49 0.14
C LEU A 129 -12.75 -1.29 0.18
N ASP A 130 -13.79 -0.72 -0.41
CA ASP A 130 -15.05 -1.42 -0.66
C ASP A 130 -14.89 -2.46 -1.77
N ALA A 131 -14.89 -3.76 -1.45
CA ALA A 131 -14.81 -4.82 -2.45
C ALA A 131 -16.11 -4.98 -3.26
N GLY A 132 -17.23 -4.44 -2.75
CA GLY A 132 -18.51 -4.40 -3.46
C GLY A 132 -18.61 -3.32 -4.55
N ALA A 133 -17.60 -2.45 -4.68
CA ALA A 133 -17.55 -1.43 -5.72
C ALA A 133 -17.42 -2.08 -7.12
N ARG A 134 -18.04 -1.44 -8.12
CA ARG A 134 -18.03 -1.93 -9.50
C ARG A 134 -16.62 -1.95 -10.10
N ASP A 135 -15.81 -0.96 -9.75
CA ASP A 135 -14.44 -0.79 -10.21
C ASP A 135 -13.59 -0.18 -9.09
N LEU A 136 -12.27 -0.32 -9.23
CA LEU A 136 -11.30 0.12 -8.22
C LEU A 136 -11.34 1.64 -8.02
N LEU A 137 -11.51 2.43 -9.09
CA LEU A 137 -11.41 3.88 -9.05
C LEU A 137 -12.61 4.52 -8.33
N ASP A 138 -13.79 3.93 -8.46
CA ASP A 138 -14.99 4.34 -7.74
C ASP A 138 -15.10 3.72 -6.33
N SER A 139 -14.18 2.81 -5.97
CA SER A 139 -14.15 2.23 -4.62
C SER A 139 -13.87 3.29 -3.55
N ARG A 140 -14.52 3.13 -2.40
CA ARG A 140 -14.38 4.00 -1.24
C ARG A 140 -13.19 3.55 -0.38
N ILE A 141 -12.34 4.49 0.00
CA ILE A 141 -11.30 4.30 1.01
C ILE A 141 -11.92 4.45 2.40
N TYR A 142 -11.80 3.41 3.22
CA TYR A 142 -12.25 3.37 4.63
C TYR A 142 -11.12 3.61 5.61
N ALA A 143 -9.93 3.11 5.31
CA ALA A 143 -8.74 3.31 6.14
C ALA A 143 -7.48 3.38 5.27
N VAL A 144 -6.47 4.07 5.79
CA VAL A 144 -5.17 4.22 5.14
C VAL A 144 -4.08 3.79 6.11
N GLY A 145 -3.19 2.93 5.62
CA GLY A 145 -1.98 2.48 6.30
C GLY A 145 -0.78 3.32 5.91
N PHE A 146 0.02 3.68 6.91
CA PHE A 146 1.27 4.41 6.71
C PHE A 146 2.44 3.75 7.44
N PRO A 147 3.69 3.94 7.00
CA PRO A 147 4.85 3.42 7.72
C PRO A 147 4.93 3.89 9.17
N CYS A 148 5.37 3.00 10.05
CA CYS A 148 5.75 3.36 11.42
C CYS A 148 7.03 4.21 11.44
N LYS A 149 7.08 5.21 12.33
CA LYS A 149 8.33 5.86 12.74
C LYS A 149 9.31 4.84 13.32
N GLY A 150 10.57 4.90 12.89
CA GLY A 150 11.68 4.19 13.53
C GLY A 150 11.80 2.70 13.24
N ASN A 151 11.25 2.17 12.13
CA ASN A 151 11.33 0.75 11.72
C ASN A 151 10.94 -0.25 12.82
N MET A 152 10.01 0.13 13.69
CA MET A 152 9.84 -0.54 14.97
C MET A 152 8.99 -1.81 14.84
N ASN A 153 9.67 -2.96 14.88
CA ASN A 153 9.13 -4.22 15.41
C ASN A 153 8.91 -4.10 16.93
N HIS A 154 8.10 -3.14 17.41
CA HIS A 154 7.91 -2.91 18.84
C HIS A 154 6.48 -3.28 19.31
N PRO A 155 6.33 -4.32 20.15
CA PRO A 155 5.15 -4.57 20.97
C PRO A 155 4.75 -3.38 21.86
N GLU A 156 5.66 -2.43 22.06
CA GLU A 156 5.42 -1.17 22.78
C GLU A 156 4.43 -0.26 22.03
N LEU A 157 4.31 -0.38 20.70
CA LEU A 157 3.31 0.36 19.92
C LEU A 157 1.89 -0.12 20.27
N GLU A 158 1.69 -1.44 20.33
CA GLU A 158 0.41 -2.04 20.78
C GLU A 158 0.05 -1.53 22.18
N LYS A 159 1.00 -1.60 23.12
CA LYS A 159 0.78 -1.17 24.50
C LYS A 159 0.48 0.33 24.60
N PHE A 160 1.26 1.18 23.91
CA PHE A 160 1.06 2.63 23.94
C PHE A 160 -0.27 3.01 23.28
N TYR A 161 -0.63 2.38 22.16
CA TYR A 161 -1.90 2.64 21.49
C TYR A 161 -3.09 2.30 22.42
N LEU A 162 -3.04 1.17 23.10
CA LEU A 162 -4.07 0.79 24.09
C LEU A 162 -4.21 1.83 25.22
N GLU A 163 -3.10 2.44 25.63
CA GLU A 163 -3.08 3.47 26.68
C GLU A 163 -3.53 4.85 26.14
N HIS A 164 -3.20 5.19 24.89
CA HIS A 164 -3.38 6.53 24.29
C HIS A 164 -3.79 6.49 22.79
N PRO A 165 -4.99 5.98 22.45
CA PRO A 165 -5.36 5.70 21.06
C PRO A 165 -5.50 6.95 20.17
N ALA A 166 -5.78 8.11 20.77
CA ALA A 166 -5.88 9.38 20.04
C ALA A 166 -4.54 9.86 19.41
N ASN A 167 -3.41 9.32 19.87
CA ASN A 167 -2.07 9.75 19.47
C ASN A 167 -1.44 8.86 18.39
N ILE A 168 -2.19 7.94 17.77
CA ILE A 168 -1.67 6.98 16.78
C ILE A 168 -0.88 7.63 15.64
N ARG A 169 -1.24 8.87 15.28
CA ARG A 169 -0.57 9.68 14.25
C ARG A 169 0.85 10.09 14.60
N GLU A 170 1.17 10.20 15.88
CA GLU A 170 2.51 10.55 16.33
C GLU A 170 3.53 9.46 15.95
N PHE A 171 3.06 8.25 15.63
CA PHE A 171 3.86 7.09 15.26
C PHE A 171 3.96 6.86 13.76
N ILE A 172 3.37 7.72 12.94
CA ILE A 172 3.34 7.56 11.49
C ILE A 172 4.41 8.41 10.82
N ASP A 173 5.14 7.81 9.87
CA ASP A 173 6.11 8.48 9.01
C ASP A 173 5.83 8.15 7.55
N PRO A 174 5.17 9.02 6.78
CA PRO A 174 4.87 8.73 5.39
C PRO A 174 6.06 9.07 4.45
N THR A 175 7.24 9.39 4.99
CA THR A 175 8.40 9.74 4.17
C THR A 175 8.88 8.55 3.33
N PRO A 176 9.35 8.78 2.09
CA PRO A 176 9.89 7.71 1.26
C PRO A 176 11.13 7.05 1.88
N ILE A 177 11.22 5.73 1.74
CA ILE A 177 12.27 4.89 2.32
C ILE A 177 13.27 4.51 1.23
N ASP A 178 14.56 4.75 1.50
CA ASP A 178 15.66 4.36 0.61
C ASP A 178 16.06 2.90 0.87
N ILE A 179 15.72 2.03 -0.07
CA ILE A 179 16.09 0.62 -0.10
C ILE A 179 17.43 0.52 -0.85
N ASN A 180 18.48 0.14 -0.13
CA ASN A 180 19.85 0.03 -0.62
C ASN A 180 20.54 -1.17 0.05
N ARG A 181 21.84 -1.38 -0.23
CA ARG A 181 22.64 -2.57 0.15
C ARG A 181 22.87 -2.82 1.66
N GLY A 182 22.00 -2.32 2.54
CA GLY A 182 22.12 -2.40 3.99
C GLY A 182 21.09 -3.31 4.68
N GLY A 183 20.36 -4.16 3.94
CA GLY A 183 19.22 -4.94 4.45
C GLY A 183 19.56 -6.11 5.39
N PRO A 184 18.56 -6.71 6.08
CA PRO A 184 17.12 -6.72 5.77
C PRO A 184 16.34 -5.50 6.26
N PHE A 185 15.28 -5.13 5.51
CA PHE A 185 14.38 -4.02 5.84
C PHE A 185 13.12 -4.52 6.54
N TYR A 186 12.72 -3.82 7.62
CA TYR A 186 11.47 -4.09 8.33
C TYR A 186 10.57 -2.86 8.30
N LEU A 187 9.36 -3.04 7.81
CA LEU A 187 8.42 -1.97 7.56
C LEU A 187 7.02 -2.36 8.05
N ASN A 188 6.66 -1.92 9.25
CA ASN A 188 5.30 -2.09 9.73
C ASN A 188 4.44 -0.91 9.25
N LEU A 189 3.18 -1.19 8.92
CA LEU A 189 2.20 -0.18 8.52
C LEU A 189 1.15 -0.02 9.62
N ILE A 190 0.85 1.21 10.01
CA ILE A 190 -0.19 1.57 10.98
C ILE A 190 -1.43 1.99 10.22
N MET A 191 -2.52 1.27 10.40
CA MET A 191 -3.80 1.58 9.78
C MET A 191 -4.55 2.65 10.57
N VAL A 192 -5.07 3.64 9.86
CA VAL A 192 -5.82 4.76 10.43
C VAL A 192 -7.13 4.92 9.67
N ASP A 193 -8.23 5.12 10.40
CA ASP A 193 -9.53 5.44 9.82
C ASP A 193 -9.44 6.68 8.93
N ALA A 194 -9.88 6.56 7.68
CA ALA A 194 -9.82 7.62 6.70
C ALA A 194 -10.66 8.85 7.09
N GLU A 195 -11.75 8.67 7.84
CA GLU A 195 -12.59 9.79 8.33
C GLU A 195 -11.86 10.62 9.37
N SER A 196 -10.92 10.02 10.08
CA SER A 196 -10.09 10.78 11.02
C SER A 196 -9.14 11.71 10.25
N ILE A 197 -8.63 11.32 9.08
CA ILE A 197 -7.49 11.96 8.39
C ILE A 197 -7.95 13.30 7.76
N PRO A 198 -7.55 14.46 8.33
CA PRO A 198 -7.81 15.74 7.69
C PRO A 198 -7.03 15.81 6.37
N ASP A 199 -7.66 16.34 5.32
CA ASP A 199 -7.01 16.58 4.03
C ASP A 199 -6.36 15.32 3.41
N CYS A 200 -6.95 14.14 3.62
CA CYS A 200 -6.49 12.87 3.06
C CYS A 200 -6.16 12.91 1.55
N PRO A 201 -6.94 13.57 0.67
CA PRO A 201 -6.55 13.74 -0.74
C PRO A 201 -5.24 14.50 -0.94
N THR A 202 -4.91 15.44 -0.05
CA THR A 202 -3.69 16.25 -0.12
C THR A 202 -2.45 15.41 0.15
N ILE A 203 -2.54 14.46 1.10
CA ILE A 203 -1.47 13.51 1.42
C ILE A 203 -1.05 12.76 0.16
N PHE A 204 -2.00 12.18 -0.58
CA PHE A 204 -1.72 11.51 -1.85
C PHE A 204 -1.26 12.48 -2.96
N SER A 205 -1.78 13.71 -2.97
CA SER A 205 -1.39 14.71 -3.96
C SER A 205 0.05 15.22 -3.78
N GLU A 206 0.56 15.34 -2.55
CA GLU A 206 1.94 15.77 -2.29
C GLU A 206 2.96 14.73 -2.77
N PHE A 207 2.63 13.43 -2.71
CA PHE A 207 3.44 12.39 -3.36
C PHE A 207 3.47 12.52 -4.88
N MET A 208 2.43 13.10 -5.48
CA MET A 208 2.25 13.26 -6.93
C MET A 208 2.73 14.62 -7.46
N GLN A 209 2.98 15.60 -6.59
CA GLN A 209 3.42 16.95 -7.00
C GLN A 209 4.89 17.00 -7.45
N GLU A 210 5.68 15.95 -7.18
CA GLU A 210 7.00 15.80 -7.82
C GLU A 210 6.90 15.39 -9.32
N ASP A 211 5.70 15.16 -9.85
CA ASP A 211 5.43 14.66 -11.21
C ASP A 211 4.85 15.70 -12.20
N GLU A 212 5.28 16.96 -12.17
CA GLU A 212 5.34 17.72 -13.43
C GLU A 212 6.78 17.78 -13.93
N PRO A 213 7.16 16.96 -14.96
CA PRO A 213 8.31 17.34 -15.74
C PRO A 213 8.02 18.73 -16.33
N SER A 214 8.87 19.70 -16.02
CA SER A 214 8.91 20.91 -16.86
C SER A 214 9.06 20.43 -18.30
N PRO A 215 8.20 20.87 -19.24
CA PRO A 215 8.37 20.50 -20.64
C PRO A 215 9.80 20.87 -21.06
N PRO A 216 10.50 20.00 -21.81
CA PRO A 216 11.85 20.31 -22.25
C PRO A 216 11.82 21.64 -23.02
N ILE A 217 12.67 22.57 -22.58
CA ILE A 217 12.88 23.88 -23.24
C ILE A 217 13.57 23.65 -24.58
#